data_AF-A0A1M4TFK7-F1
#
_entry.id   AF-A0A1M4TFK7-F1
#
_cell.length_a   1.000
_cell.length_b   1.000
_cell.length_c   1.000
_cell.angle_alpha   90.00
_cell.angle_beta   90.00
_cell.angle_gamma   90.00
#
_symmetry.space_group_name_H-M   'P 1'
#
loop_
_entity.id
_entity.type
_entity.pdbx_description
1 polymer ?
#
loop_
_entity_poly.entity_id
_entity_poly.type
_entity_poly.pdbx_seq_one_letter_code
_entity_poly.pdbx_strand_id
1 'polypeptide(L)'
;METNKTAYIAIGSNQGQKLQHLQDAIDMIYSEVGDVVRVSKIYKTPAWGFNGNEFLNACIEVITRLTAEDLLRSLLEIELKLGRERIPNQYTNRTIDLDIIFYDRLKLEQEHLVIPHPKLTSRKFVLQPLADLIPYFTHPDFKTNISDLLANTADNSTIEVVTEQLQPKFNQLEKLSFLAIEGNIGSGKTSLSQMISEDFNAKLILERFKDNAFLPKFYEDQKRYAFPLEMSFLADRHQQIADDIAQFDLFTDFVVSDYDVHKSLIFAKVTLEAEEFSLYKKIFNVMYSEIPKPDLYVYLYQSTEQLLENIKKRGRDYEQNIAPDYLEQINTGYLEFIKHQQQLNIKLIDMASIDFVNSRSDYNQLIKTINHSISHLNLNV
;
A
#
# COMPACT_ATOMS: atom_id res chain seq x y z
N MET A 1 -16.66 1.72 7.95
CA MET A 1 -15.34 1.95 7.32
C MET A 1 -14.79 3.22 7.92
N GLU A 2 -13.68 3.16 8.64
CA GLU A 2 -13.02 4.36 9.14
C GLU A 2 -12.42 5.09 7.95
N THR A 3 -12.86 6.34 7.75
CA THR A 3 -12.36 7.22 6.70
C THR A 3 -10.92 7.61 7.00
N ASN A 4 -10.07 7.72 5.97
CA ASN A 4 -8.71 8.26 6.12
C ASN A 4 -8.70 9.59 6.89
N LYS A 5 -7.71 9.75 7.78
CA LYS A 5 -7.52 10.88 8.69
C LYS A 5 -6.15 11.49 8.46
N THR A 6 -6.05 12.81 8.61
CA THR A 6 -4.78 13.52 8.45
C THR A 6 -4.23 13.91 9.82
N ALA A 7 -3.05 13.41 10.17
CA ALA A 7 -2.32 13.80 11.37
C ALA A 7 -1.08 14.62 11.01
N TYR A 8 -0.77 15.64 11.81
CA TYR A 8 0.47 16.39 11.73
C TYR A 8 1.31 16.07 12.96
N ILE A 9 2.52 15.56 12.75
CA ILE A 9 3.38 15.05 13.81
C ILE A 9 4.69 15.83 13.81
N ALA A 10 5.10 16.32 14.97
CA ALA A 10 6.45 16.85 15.19
C ALA A 10 7.41 15.69 15.44
N ILE A 11 8.54 15.68 14.75
CA ILE A 11 9.61 14.69 14.94
C ILE A 11 10.91 15.40 15.33
N GLY A 12 11.60 14.87 16.35
CA GLY A 12 12.81 15.51 16.88
C GLY A 12 13.86 14.53 17.39
N SER A 13 15.14 14.80 17.14
CA SER A 13 16.25 13.97 17.63
C SER A 13 17.45 14.81 18.07
N ASN A 14 18.06 14.49 19.21
CA ASN A 14 19.28 15.16 19.68
C ASN A 14 20.39 14.22 20.19
N GLN A 15 20.23 12.91 20.03
CA GLN A 15 21.19 11.91 20.45
C GLN A 15 21.63 11.01 19.29
N GLY A 16 22.93 10.70 19.23
CA GLY A 16 23.46 9.75 18.24
C GLY A 16 23.33 10.23 16.80
N GLN A 17 22.91 9.33 15.90
CA GLN A 17 22.76 9.58 14.47
C GLN A 17 21.43 10.29 14.17
N LYS A 18 21.32 11.56 14.58
CA LYS A 18 20.06 12.34 14.59
C LYS A 18 19.28 12.26 13.27
N LEU A 19 19.95 12.47 12.13
CA LEU A 19 19.31 12.43 10.81
C LEU A 19 18.77 11.03 10.47
N GLN A 20 19.55 9.99 10.78
CA GLN A 20 19.14 8.61 10.56
C GLN A 20 17.92 8.27 11.41
N HIS A 21 17.90 8.67 12.70
CA HIS A 21 16.73 8.44 13.55
C HIS A 21 15.46 9.12 13.04
N LEU A 22 15.57 10.33 12.46
CA LEU A 22 14.43 11.00 11.84
C LEU A 22 13.92 10.23 10.62
N GLN A 23 14.80 9.70 9.78
CA GLN A 23 14.40 8.91 8.61
C GLN A 23 13.85 7.54 9.01
N ASP A 24 14.45 6.86 9.98
CA ASP A 24 13.97 5.59 10.51
C ASP A 24 12.57 5.76 11.13
N ALA A 25 12.32 6.87 11.82
CA ALA A 25 10.99 7.19 12.33
C ALA A 25 9.96 7.33 11.19
N ILE A 26 10.30 8.02 10.10
CA ILE A 26 9.42 8.11 8.92
C ILE A 26 9.14 6.73 8.32
N ASP A 27 10.18 5.91 8.15
CA ASP A 27 10.06 4.58 7.56
C ASP A 27 9.18 3.65 8.43
N MET A 28 9.31 3.76 9.75
CA MET A 28 8.49 3.01 10.71
C MET A 28 7.05 3.52 10.76
N ILE A 29 6.84 4.85 10.78
CA ILE A 29 5.50 5.46 10.70
C ILE A 29 4.80 5.01 9.42
N TYR A 30 5.48 5.02 8.28
CA TYR A 30 4.92 4.49 7.04
C TYR A 30 4.47 3.02 7.18
N SER A 31 5.29 2.18 7.83
CA SER A 31 4.98 0.75 7.95
C SER A 31 3.93 0.40 9.01
N GLU A 32 3.81 1.18 10.07
CA GLU A 32 3.00 0.86 11.26
C GLU A 32 1.77 1.76 11.42
N VAL A 33 1.80 2.97 10.85
CA VAL A 33 0.80 4.03 11.09
C VAL A 33 0.07 4.43 9.80
N GLY A 34 0.80 4.73 8.72
CA GLY A 34 0.21 5.18 7.45
C GLY A 34 1.11 6.11 6.65
N ASP A 35 0.62 6.58 5.51
CA ASP A 35 1.41 7.32 4.51
C ASP A 35 1.96 8.64 5.05
N VAL A 36 3.27 8.82 4.98
CA VAL A 36 3.97 10.08 5.24
C VAL A 36 4.04 10.87 3.94
N VAL A 37 3.02 11.68 3.67
CA VAL A 37 2.81 12.35 2.38
C VAL A 37 3.68 13.60 2.18
N ARG A 38 3.94 14.35 3.24
CA ARG A 38 4.78 15.56 3.19
C ARG A 38 5.68 15.62 4.41
N VAL A 39 6.88 16.17 4.21
CA VAL A 39 7.87 16.43 5.27
C VAL A 39 8.34 17.88 5.13
N SER A 40 8.43 18.60 6.25
CA SER A 40 8.99 19.95 6.27
C SER A 40 10.49 19.93 5.99
N LYS A 41 11.12 21.12 5.94
CA LYS A 41 12.57 21.19 6.08
C LYS A 41 13.00 20.70 7.46
N ILE A 42 14.26 20.33 7.57
CA ILE A 42 14.89 19.98 8.84
C ILE A 42 15.46 21.26 9.46
N TYR A 43 15.20 21.45 10.75
CA TYR A 43 15.63 22.61 11.51
C TYR A 43 16.50 22.21 12.69
N LYS A 44 17.68 22.81 12.75
CA LYS A 44 18.59 22.68 13.87
C LYS A 44 18.26 23.74 14.92
N THR A 45 18.06 23.32 16.17
CA THR A 45 17.70 24.20 17.28
C THR A 45 18.48 23.83 18.55
N PRO A 46 18.71 24.78 19.48
CA PRO A 46 19.24 24.44 20.80
C PRO A 46 18.29 23.52 21.57
N ALA A 47 18.80 22.84 22.60
CA ALA A 47 17.95 22.10 23.54
C ALA A 47 17.01 23.07 24.27
N TRP A 48 15.71 22.74 24.27
CA TRP A 48 14.69 23.57 24.89
C TRP A 48 14.43 23.12 26.33
N GLY A 49 14.65 24.01 27.30
CA GLY A 49 14.33 23.77 28.72
C GLY A 49 15.39 23.00 29.54
N PHE A 50 16.54 22.65 28.95
CA PHE A 50 17.69 22.04 29.65
C PHE A 50 19.00 22.26 28.89
N ASN A 51 20.15 22.00 29.54
CA ASN A 51 21.45 22.02 28.87
C ASN A 51 21.69 20.66 28.20
N GLY A 52 21.61 20.61 26.88
CA GLY A 52 21.69 19.38 26.11
C GLY A 52 22.18 19.61 24.68
N ASN A 53 22.30 18.51 23.94
CA ASN A 53 22.71 18.58 22.54
C ASN A 53 21.63 19.29 21.71
N GLU A 54 22.06 19.94 20.65
CA GLU A 54 21.18 20.55 19.64
C GLU A 54 20.25 19.50 19.03
N PHE A 55 19.00 19.86 18.81
CA PHE A 55 18.00 19.02 18.15
C PHE A 55 18.01 19.25 16.64
N LEU A 56 17.73 18.19 15.89
CA LEU A 56 17.14 18.29 14.56
C LEU A 56 15.64 18.07 14.72
N ASN A 57 14.83 19.00 14.23
CA ASN A 57 13.37 18.96 14.28
C ASN A 57 12.78 19.07 12.86
N ALA A 58 11.70 18.36 12.62
CA ALA A 58 10.86 18.49 11.44
C ALA A 58 9.39 18.25 11.80
N CYS A 59 8.49 18.54 10.89
CA CYS A 59 7.09 18.12 10.95
C CYS A 59 6.78 17.24 9.75
N ILE A 60 5.90 16.28 9.95
CA ILE A 60 5.40 15.39 8.90
C ILE A 60 3.88 15.41 8.87
N GLU A 61 3.32 15.25 7.67
CA GLU A 61 1.90 15.00 7.47
C GLU A 61 1.69 13.52 7.18
N VAL A 62 0.80 12.90 7.93
CA VAL A 62 0.52 11.46 7.87
C VAL A 62 -0.95 11.23 7.57
N ILE A 63 -1.24 10.39 6.57
CA ILE A 63 -2.58 9.87 6.31
C ILE A 63 -2.68 8.51 7.00
N THR A 64 -3.61 8.38 7.95
CA THR A 64 -3.79 7.17 8.73
C THR A 64 -5.26 6.81 8.90
N ARG A 65 -5.53 5.53 9.17
CA ARG A 65 -6.85 5.03 9.58
C ARG A 65 -6.96 4.84 11.08
N LEU A 66 -5.83 4.88 11.80
CA LEU A 66 -5.80 4.72 13.25
C LEU A 66 -6.53 5.88 13.91
N THR A 67 -7.28 5.59 14.98
CA THR A 67 -7.80 6.63 15.87
C THR A 67 -6.67 7.46 16.46
N ALA A 68 -6.96 8.65 16.99
CA ALA A 68 -5.93 9.49 17.61
C ALA A 68 -5.24 8.79 18.81
N GLU A 69 -5.96 7.95 19.55
CA GLU A 69 -5.41 7.18 20.67
C GLU A 69 -4.50 6.04 20.18
N ASP A 70 -4.92 5.29 19.15
CA ASP A 70 -4.11 4.22 18.59
C ASP A 70 -2.86 4.76 17.90
N LEU A 71 -2.99 5.91 17.21
CA LEU A 71 -1.85 6.65 16.66
C LEU A 71 -0.84 6.99 17.77
N LEU A 72 -1.28 7.52 18.91
CA LEU A 72 -0.39 7.81 20.03
C LEU A 72 0.34 6.55 20.50
N ARG A 73 -0.38 5.42 20.68
CA ARG A 73 0.22 4.16 21.10
C ARG A 73 1.30 3.69 20.12
N SER A 74 1.02 3.70 18.82
CA SER A 74 2.00 3.32 17.79
C SER A 74 3.23 4.24 17.80
N LEU A 75 3.05 5.55 17.94
CA LEU A 75 4.20 6.47 18.03
C LEU A 75 5.07 6.17 19.25
N LEU A 76 4.47 5.89 20.42
CA LEU A 76 5.21 5.51 21.63
C LEU A 76 6.00 4.20 21.44
N GLU A 77 5.43 3.22 20.74
CA GLU A 77 6.12 1.98 20.40
C GLU A 77 7.30 2.20 19.45
N ILE A 78 7.13 3.06 18.43
CA ILE A 78 8.21 3.44 17.50
C ILE A 78 9.36 4.12 18.26
N GLU A 79 9.05 5.02 19.19
CA GLU A 79 10.07 5.66 20.04
C GLU A 79 10.89 4.63 20.83
N LEU A 80 10.21 3.66 21.44
CA LEU A 80 10.86 2.60 22.20
C LEU A 80 11.76 1.73 21.30
N LYS A 81 11.27 1.35 20.11
CA LYS A 81 12.03 0.58 19.12
C LYS A 81 13.27 1.33 18.62
N LEU A 82 13.21 2.66 18.54
CA LEU A 82 14.33 3.54 18.20
C LEU A 82 15.19 3.94 19.41
N GLY A 83 15.02 3.27 20.55
CA GLY A 83 15.90 3.40 21.71
C GLY A 83 15.63 4.60 22.62
N ARG A 84 14.42 5.18 22.58
CA ARG A 84 14.03 6.24 23.52
C ARG A 84 13.83 5.65 24.92
N GLU A 85 14.67 6.07 25.86
CA GLU A 85 14.48 5.77 27.28
C GLU A 85 13.70 6.89 27.98
N ARG A 86 12.59 6.55 28.66
CA ARG A 86 11.79 7.53 29.41
C ARG A 86 12.20 7.52 30.88
N ILE A 87 12.92 8.56 31.30
CA ILE A 87 13.22 8.81 32.71
C ILE A 87 12.15 9.77 33.27
N PRO A 88 11.35 9.36 34.27
CA PRO A 88 10.31 10.21 34.84
C PRO A 88 10.87 11.56 35.34
N ASN A 89 10.15 12.64 35.05
CA ASN A 89 10.41 14.00 35.55
C ASN A 89 11.76 14.64 35.16
N GLN A 90 12.42 14.18 34.09
CA GLN A 90 13.65 14.80 33.59
C GLN A 90 13.64 15.01 32.07
N TYR A 91 14.08 16.19 31.64
CA TYR A 91 14.40 16.42 30.23
C TYR A 91 15.78 15.83 29.95
N THR A 92 15.81 14.78 29.14
CA THR A 92 17.03 14.10 28.72
C THR A 92 17.21 14.21 27.21
N ASN A 93 18.45 14.01 26.78
CA ASN A 93 18.71 13.70 25.37
C ASN A 93 17.94 12.43 24.99
N ARG A 94 17.44 12.39 23.76
CA ARG A 94 16.60 11.32 23.23
C ARG A 94 16.96 11.02 21.79
N THR A 95 16.88 9.74 21.44
CA THR A 95 17.11 9.25 20.08
C THR A 95 16.05 9.76 19.13
N ILE A 96 14.78 9.77 19.55
CA ILE A 96 13.65 10.31 18.80
C ILE A 96 12.55 10.81 19.74
N ASP A 97 11.73 11.75 19.26
CA ASP A 97 10.57 12.34 19.92
C ASP A 97 9.49 12.53 18.86
N LEU A 98 8.30 11.96 19.09
CA LEU A 98 7.17 11.97 18.17
C LEU A 98 5.94 12.52 18.90
N ASP A 99 5.54 13.75 18.55
CA ASP A 99 4.40 14.43 19.18
C ASP A 99 3.30 14.71 18.14
N ILE A 100 2.07 14.27 18.42
CA ILE A 100 0.90 14.62 17.60
C ILE A 100 0.56 16.10 17.82
N ILE A 101 0.63 16.91 16.77
CA ILE A 101 0.31 18.35 16.81
C ILE A 101 -1.17 18.57 16.53
N PHE A 102 -1.67 18.01 15.44
CA PHE A 102 -3.05 18.11 14.97
C PHE A 102 -3.50 16.75 14.45
N TYR A 103 -4.81 16.52 14.51
CA TYR A 103 -5.46 15.35 13.93
C TYR A 103 -6.80 15.81 13.34
N ASP A 104 -6.91 15.83 12.02
CA ASP A 104 -7.93 16.57 11.26
C ASP A 104 -8.13 17.99 11.85
N ARG A 105 -9.37 18.32 12.21
CA ARG A 105 -9.77 19.51 12.96
C ARG A 105 -10.26 19.14 14.37
N LEU A 106 -9.88 17.96 14.86
CA LEU A 106 -10.30 17.43 16.15
C LEU A 106 -9.81 18.32 17.29
N LYS A 107 -10.68 18.51 18.29
CA LYS A 107 -10.29 18.94 19.63
C LYS A 107 -10.51 17.79 20.59
N LEU A 108 -9.47 17.39 21.30
CA LEU A 108 -9.47 16.27 22.20
C LEU A 108 -8.71 16.64 23.47
N GLU A 109 -9.28 16.37 24.63
CA GLU A 109 -8.64 16.52 25.93
C GLU A 109 -8.93 15.27 26.74
N GLN A 110 -7.94 14.39 26.84
CA GLN A 110 -7.97 13.14 27.58
C GLN A 110 -6.73 13.07 28.49
N GLU A 111 -6.74 12.15 29.46
CA GLU A 111 -5.68 12.03 30.48
C GLU A 111 -4.27 11.91 29.89
N HIS A 112 -4.14 11.28 28.71
CA HIS A 112 -2.84 11.00 28.08
C HIS A 112 -2.69 11.60 26.68
N LEU A 113 -3.70 12.32 26.17
CA LEU A 113 -3.68 12.89 24.82
C LEU A 113 -4.46 14.20 24.76
N VAL A 114 -3.80 15.27 24.30
CA VAL A 114 -4.40 16.58 24.07
C VAL A 114 -4.11 17.02 22.64
N ILE A 115 -5.16 17.28 21.87
CA ILE A 115 -5.10 17.74 20.47
C ILE A 115 -5.99 18.98 20.33
N PRO A 116 -5.51 20.08 19.74
CA PRO A 116 -4.12 20.32 19.32
C PRO A 116 -3.12 20.25 20.47
N HIS A 117 -1.84 19.99 20.15
CA HIS A 117 -0.81 19.90 21.18
C HIS A 117 -0.72 21.22 21.99
N PRO A 118 -0.86 21.19 23.32
CA PRO A 118 -1.11 22.38 24.14
C PRO A 118 0.05 23.38 24.14
N LYS A 119 1.28 22.90 23.90
CA LYS A 119 2.48 23.75 23.85
C LYS A 119 2.92 24.14 22.44
N LEU A 120 2.11 23.88 21.40
CA LEU A 120 2.56 24.15 20.02
C LEU A 120 2.84 25.64 19.79
N THR A 121 2.00 26.54 20.33
CA THR A 121 2.10 27.99 20.08
C THR A 121 3.29 28.66 20.77
N SER A 122 3.86 28.03 21.79
CA SER A 122 5.00 28.55 22.55
C SER A 122 6.35 27.96 22.11
N ARG A 123 6.36 27.14 21.05
CA ARG A 123 7.56 26.42 20.58
C ARG A 123 7.85 26.74 19.13
N LYS A 124 8.84 27.59 18.90
CA LYS A 124 9.23 28.00 17.54
C LYS A 124 9.75 26.82 16.72
N PHE A 125 10.45 25.87 17.36
CA PHE A 125 10.95 24.66 16.71
C PHE A 125 9.85 23.69 16.22
N VAL A 126 8.60 23.87 16.67
CA VAL A 126 7.42 23.17 16.14
C VAL A 126 6.74 24.04 15.08
N LEU A 127 6.48 25.32 15.40
CA LEU A 127 5.78 26.25 14.52
C LEU A 127 6.48 26.47 13.17
N GLN A 128 7.82 26.55 13.16
CA GLN A 128 8.59 26.79 11.94
C GLN A 128 8.43 25.64 10.92
N PRO A 129 8.76 24.38 11.25
CA PRO A 129 8.50 23.26 10.33
C PRO A 129 7.01 23.04 10.03
N LEU A 130 6.11 23.32 10.97
CA LEU A 130 4.68 23.22 10.72
C LEU A 130 4.19 24.26 9.69
N ALA A 131 4.73 25.48 9.74
CA ALA A 131 4.44 26.54 8.77
C ALA A 131 4.94 26.21 7.35
N ASP A 132 5.96 25.36 7.20
CA ASP A 132 6.37 24.85 5.88
C ASP A 132 5.28 23.94 5.27
N LEU A 133 4.54 23.20 6.10
CA LEU A 133 3.52 22.25 5.65
C LEU A 133 2.15 22.89 5.48
N ILE A 134 1.71 23.68 6.46
CA ILE A 134 0.33 24.18 6.58
C ILE A 134 0.27 25.64 7.06
N PRO A 135 0.89 26.59 6.35
CA PRO A 135 1.02 27.99 6.79
C PRO A 135 -0.34 28.65 7.08
N TYR A 136 -1.35 28.34 6.27
CA TYR A 136 -2.68 28.94 6.33
C TYR A 136 -3.69 28.16 7.19
N PHE A 137 -3.29 27.04 7.80
CA PHE A 137 -4.21 26.26 8.63
C PHE A 137 -4.56 27.05 9.90
N THR A 138 -5.86 27.23 10.14
CA THR A 138 -6.35 28.00 11.29
C THR A 138 -6.37 27.15 12.55
N HIS A 139 -5.63 27.57 13.58
CA HIS A 139 -5.66 26.92 14.88
C HIS A 139 -7.08 27.01 15.48
N PRO A 140 -7.65 25.89 15.96
CA PRO A 140 -9.07 25.84 16.28
C PRO A 140 -9.45 26.62 17.55
N ASP A 141 -8.51 26.84 18.48
CA ASP A 141 -8.68 27.74 19.64
C ASP A 141 -8.34 29.21 19.36
N PHE A 142 -7.12 29.50 18.89
CA PHE A 142 -6.67 30.89 18.69
C PHE A 142 -7.32 31.60 17.50
N LYS A 143 -7.94 30.87 16.56
CA LYS A 143 -8.55 31.41 15.33
C LYS A 143 -7.56 32.16 14.42
N THR A 144 -6.27 31.89 14.58
CA THR A 144 -5.17 32.48 13.83
C THR A 144 -4.46 31.37 13.04
N ASN A 145 -3.89 31.67 11.88
CA ASN A 145 -3.16 30.68 11.09
C ASN A 145 -1.76 30.39 11.65
N ILE A 146 -1.13 29.30 11.21
CA ILE A 146 0.18 28.86 11.71
C ILE A 146 1.29 29.89 11.43
N SER A 147 1.29 30.53 10.25
CA SER A 147 2.27 31.56 9.93
C SER A 147 2.19 32.77 10.86
N ASP A 148 0.99 33.21 11.22
CA ASP A 148 0.77 34.31 12.15
C ASP A 148 1.15 33.90 13.58
N LEU A 149 0.86 32.67 14.00
CA LEU A 149 1.30 32.13 15.30
C LEU A 149 2.83 32.07 15.39
N LEU A 150 3.51 31.68 14.30
CA LEU A 150 4.97 31.70 14.21
C LEU A 150 5.53 33.12 14.31
N ALA A 151 4.93 34.09 13.61
CA ALA A 151 5.38 35.48 13.63
C ALA A 151 5.23 36.13 15.02
N ASN A 152 4.24 35.69 15.82
CA ASN A 152 3.90 36.27 17.12
C ASN A 152 4.33 35.41 18.32
N THR A 153 5.10 34.34 18.10
CA THR A 153 5.56 33.48 19.20
C THR A 153 6.55 34.23 20.10
N ALA A 154 6.47 33.99 21.42
CA ALA A 154 7.41 34.56 22.39
C ALA A 154 8.78 33.84 22.40
N ASP A 155 8.88 32.69 21.73
CA ASP A 155 10.10 31.90 21.65
C ASP A 155 11.10 32.52 20.66
N ASN A 156 12.20 33.05 21.21
CA ASN A 156 13.27 33.70 20.46
C ASN A 156 14.44 32.76 20.13
N SER A 157 14.26 31.45 20.27
CA SER A 157 15.31 30.47 19.94
C SER A 157 15.80 30.62 18.50
N THR A 158 17.08 30.38 18.32
CA THR A 158 17.70 30.30 16.99
C THR A 158 17.19 29.05 16.27
N ILE A 159 16.87 29.22 14.98
CA ILE A 159 16.45 28.14 14.10
C ILE A 159 17.28 28.22 12.84
N GLU A 160 18.05 27.17 12.56
CA GLU A 160 18.90 27.06 11.39
C GLU A 160 18.34 25.97 10.47
N VAL A 161 18.16 26.29 9.20
CA VAL A 161 17.75 25.28 8.20
C VAL A 161 18.94 24.36 7.92
N VAL A 162 18.67 23.06 7.88
CA VAL A 162 19.64 22.03 7.50
C VAL A 162 19.45 21.69 6.01
N THR A 163 20.55 21.41 5.32
CA THR A 163 20.55 21.15 3.87
C THR A 163 20.00 19.79 3.51
N GLU A 164 20.14 18.83 4.40
CA GLU A 164 19.68 17.46 4.28
C GLU A 164 18.15 17.41 4.26
N GLN A 165 17.63 16.44 3.51
CA GLN A 165 16.19 16.26 3.33
C GLN A 165 15.78 14.87 3.79
N LEU A 166 14.66 14.82 4.49
CA LEU A 166 13.98 13.57 4.80
C LEU A 166 13.14 13.15 3.60
N GLN A 167 13.09 11.84 3.36
CA GLN A 167 12.35 11.27 2.26
C GLN A 167 10.96 10.85 2.73
N PRO A 168 9.87 11.48 2.24
CA PRO A 168 8.52 11.00 2.52
C PRO A 168 8.35 9.56 2.01
N LYS A 169 7.40 8.84 2.62
CA LYS A 169 7.06 7.47 2.28
C LYS A 169 5.55 7.38 2.18
N PHE A 170 5.05 7.23 0.97
CA PHE A 170 3.63 7.11 0.71
C PHE A 170 3.39 6.04 -0.34
N ASN A 171 2.21 5.46 -0.30
CA ASN A 171 1.76 4.47 -1.25
C ASN A 171 1.71 5.06 -2.67
N GLN A 172 2.20 4.31 -3.66
CA GLN A 172 2.26 4.75 -5.06
C GLN A 172 1.22 4.06 -5.95
N LEU A 173 0.39 3.17 -5.38
CA LEU A 173 -0.62 2.44 -6.15
C LEU A 173 -1.61 3.38 -6.85
N GLU A 174 -1.95 4.51 -6.23
CA GLU A 174 -2.82 5.56 -6.80
C GLU A 174 -2.27 6.21 -8.08
N LYS A 175 -0.99 6.01 -8.40
CA LYS A 175 -0.42 6.47 -9.68
C LYS A 175 -0.74 5.54 -10.84
N LEU A 176 -1.15 4.31 -10.56
CA LEU A 176 -1.57 3.35 -11.57
C LEU A 176 -3.00 3.70 -11.97
N SER A 177 -3.34 3.53 -13.24
CA SER A 177 -4.74 3.42 -13.66
C SER A 177 -5.24 1.99 -13.48
N PHE A 178 -4.39 1.00 -13.74
CA PHE A 178 -4.76 -0.42 -13.68
C PHE A 178 -3.65 -1.33 -13.14
N LEU A 179 -3.94 -2.04 -12.05
CA LEU A 179 -3.12 -3.07 -11.43
C LEU A 179 -3.75 -4.46 -11.61
N ALA A 180 -3.01 -5.40 -12.21
CA ALA A 180 -3.42 -6.79 -12.31
C ALA A 180 -2.63 -7.67 -11.34
N ILE A 181 -3.33 -8.42 -10.48
CA ILE A 181 -2.76 -9.40 -9.56
C ILE A 181 -3.01 -10.80 -10.13
N GLU A 182 -1.93 -11.47 -10.50
CA GLU A 182 -1.95 -12.73 -11.24
C GLU A 182 -1.22 -13.85 -10.51
N GLY A 183 -1.50 -15.09 -10.91
CA GLY A 183 -1.02 -16.27 -10.19
C GLY A 183 -1.89 -17.52 -10.34
N ASN A 184 -1.33 -18.66 -9.99
CA ASN A 184 -2.00 -19.95 -10.11
C ASN A 184 -3.15 -20.13 -9.11
N ILE A 185 -4.03 -21.12 -9.32
CA ILE A 185 -5.16 -21.43 -8.45
C ILE A 185 -4.65 -21.68 -7.02
N GLY A 186 -5.17 -20.94 -6.04
CA GLY A 186 -4.71 -21.03 -4.65
C GLY A 186 -3.59 -20.05 -4.25
N SER A 187 -3.10 -19.20 -5.16
CA SER A 187 -1.97 -18.28 -4.88
C SER A 187 -2.30 -17.04 -4.04
N GLY A 188 -3.57 -16.79 -3.70
CA GLY A 188 -3.97 -15.63 -2.89
C GLY A 188 -4.37 -14.35 -3.65
N LYS A 189 -4.46 -14.37 -4.98
CA LYS A 189 -4.82 -13.19 -5.82
C LYS A 189 -6.05 -12.41 -5.33
N THR A 190 -7.16 -13.13 -5.12
CA THR A 190 -8.43 -12.54 -4.70
C THR A 190 -8.29 -11.85 -3.35
N SER A 191 -7.61 -12.50 -2.38
CA SER A 191 -7.35 -11.93 -1.07
C SER A 191 -6.51 -10.65 -1.17
N LEU A 192 -5.41 -10.67 -1.94
CA LEU A 192 -4.56 -9.49 -2.09
C LEU A 192 -5.31 -8.33 -2.77
N SER A 193 -6.09 -8.62 -3.82
CA SER A 193 -6.84 -7.60 -4.55
C SER A 193 -7.93 -6.96 -3.68
N GLN A 194 -8.63 -7.77 -2.86
CA GLN A 194 -9.60 -7.27 -1.88
C GLN A 194 -8.93 -6.36 -0.84
N MET A 195 -7.82 -6.80 -0.25
CA MET A 195 -7.08 -6.00 0.74
C MET A 195 -6.58 -4.68 0.13
N ILE A 196 -6.07 -4.70 -1.11
CA ILE A 196 -5.64 -3.48 -1.81
C ILE A 196 -6.83 -2.54 -2.07
N SER A 197 -7.96 -3.07 -2.53
CA SER A 197 -9.17 -2.26 -2.77
C SER A 197 -9.67 -1.60 -1.48
N GLU A 198 -9.73 -2.36 -0.39
CA GLU A 198 -10.13 -1.86 0.93
C GLU A 198 -9.14 -0.85 1.50
N ASP A 199 -7.83 -1.05 1.32
CA ASP A 199 -6.78 -0.19 1.86
C ASP A 199 -6.53 1.09 1.05
N PHE A 200 -6.76 1.07 -0.25
CA PHE A 200 -6.37 2.15 -1.16
C PHE A 200 -7.52 2.67 -2.03
N ASN A 201 -8.77 2.42 -1.64
CA ASN A 201 -9.97 2.93 -2.34
C ASN A 201 -9.98 2.61 -3.85
N ALA A 202 -9.46 1.44 -4.20
CA ALA A 202 -9.37 1.00 -5.59
C ALA A 202 -10.68 0.31 -6.02
N LYS A 203 -11.08 0.50 -7.27
CA LYS A 203 -12.16 -0.29 -7.88
C LYS A 203 -11.70 -1.73 -8.02
N LEU A 204 -12.44 -2.66 -7.40
CA LEU A 204 -12.13 -4.08 -7.43
C LEU A 204 -12.84 -4.81 -8.58
N ILE A 205 -12.07 -5.51 -9.43
CA ILE A 205 -12.60 -6.41 -10.46
C ILE A 205 -12.20 -7.85 -10.13
N LEU A 206 -13.18 -8.68 -9.77
CA LEU A 206 -12.97 -10.09 -9.43
C LEU A 206 -13.43 -11.03 -10.54
N GLU A 207 -12.69 -12.12 -10.73
CA GLU A 207 -13.08 -13.20 -11.62
C GLU A 207 -14.40 -13.85 -11.19
N ARG A 208 -15.35 -13.89 -12.12
CA ARG A 208 -16.67 -14.52 -11.92
C ARG A 208 -16.63 -16.00 -12.29
N PHE A 209 -16.11 -16.84 -11.39
CA PHE A 209 -16.10 -18.30 -11.59
C PHE A 209 -17.32 -19.03 -10.97
N LYS A 210 -18.02 -18.42 -10.00
CA LYS A 210 -19.09 -19.09 -9.24
C LYS A 210 -20.32 -19.45 -10.09
N ASP A 211 -20.64 -18.61 -11.07
CA ASP A 211 -21.84 -18.77 -11.90
C ASP A 211 -21.57 -19.57 -13.19
N ASN A 212 -20.36 -20.12 -13.34
CA ASN A 212 -19.96 -20.81 -14.55
C ASN A 212 -20.50 -22.25 -14.60
N ALA A 213 -21.45 -22.50 -15.51
CA ALA A 213 -22.10 -23.80 -15.66
C ALA A 213 -21.19 -24.92 -16.21
N PHE A 214 -20.02 -24.58 -16.77
CA PHE A 214 -19.05 -25.54 -17.31
C PHE A 214 -17.96 -25.90 -16.31
N LEU A 215 -17.67 -25.05 -15.32
CA LEU A 215 -16.54 -25.25 -14.41
C LEU A 215 -16.63 -26.55 -13.60
N PRO A 216 -17.77 -26.91 -12.96
CA PRO A 216 -17.89 -28.22 -12.31
C PRO A 216 -17.72 -29.39 -13.30
N LYS A 217 -18.30 -29.27 -14.50
CA LYS A 217 -18.27 -30.31 -15.54
C LYS A 217 -16.86 -30.51 -16.12
N PHE A 218 -16.07 -29.45 -16.19
CA PHE A 218 -14.68 -29.51 -16.59
C PHE A 218 -13.84 -30.35 -15.63
N TYR A 219 -14.08 -30.23 -14.32
CA TYR A 219 -13.38 -31.07 -13.34
C TYR A 219 -13.81 -32.54 -13.39
N GLU A 220 -14.98 -32.85 -13.96
CA GLU A 220 -15.43 -34.23 -14.22
C GLU A 220 -14.89 -34.79 -15.55
N ASP A 221 -14.88 -33.99 -16.62
CA ASP A 221 -14.43 -34.38 -17.96
C ASP A 221 -13.78 -33.19 -18.68
N GLN A 222 -12.48 -33.01 -18.46
CA GLN A 222 -11.73 -31.89 -19.02
C GLN A 222 -11.79 -31.87 -20.55
N LYS A 223 -11.61 -33.03 -21.20
CA LYS A 223 -11.54 -33.10 -22.67
C LYS A 223 -12.83 -32.63 -23.34
N ARG A 224 -13.98 -32.90 -22.73
CA ARG A 224 -15.27 -32.50 -23.28
C ARG A 224 -15.63 -31.03 -22.99
N TYR A 225 -15.23 -30.52 -21.84
CA TYR A 225 -15.71 -29.22 -21.34
C TYR A 225 -14.66 -28.12 -21.29
N ALA A 226 -13.39 -28.40 -21.63
CA ALA A 226 -12.32 -27.39 -21.67
C ALA A 226 -12.67 -26.24 -22.64
N PHE A 227 -12.97 -26.55 -23.91
CA PHE A 227 -13.27 -25.51 -24.89
C PHE A 227 -14.45 -24.60 -24.51
N PRO A 228 -15.65 -25.10 -24.15
CA PRO A 228 -16.74 -24.22 -23.74
C PRO A 228 -16.45 -23.46 -22.44
N LEU A 229 -15.68 -24.04 -21.51
CA LEU A 229 -15.25 -23.35 -20.29
C LEU A 229 -14.32 -22.17 -20.63
N GLU A 230 -13.27 -22.39 -21.41
CA GLU A 230 -12.30 -21.33 -21.75
C GLU A 230 -12.96 -20.21 -22.56
N MET A 231 -13.90 -20.54 -23.45
CA MET A 231 -14.69 -19.56 -24.19
C MET A 231 -15.60 -18.74 -23.28
N SER A 232 -16.25 -19.38 -22.30
CA SER A 232 -17.08 -18.66 -21.33
C SER A 232 -16.27 -17.69 -20.48
N PHE A 233 -15.09 -18.11 -20.01
CA PHE A 233 -14.18 -17.22 -19.28
C PHE A 233 -13.69 -16.06 -20.14
N LEU A 234 -13.34 -16.30 -21.41
CA LEU A 234 -12.90 -15.24 -22.31
C LEU A 234 -13.99 -14.17 -22.51
N ALA A 235 -15.23 -14.60 -22.74
CA ALA A 235 -16.37 -13.71 -22.92
C ALA A 235 -16.67 -12.90 -21.66
N ASP A 236 -16.72 -13.56 -20.49
CA ASP A 236 -17.02 -12.91 -19.22
C ASP A 236 -15.94 -11.89 -18.81
N ARG A 237 -14.65 -12.23 -19.02
CA ARG A 237 -13.53 -11.34 -18.71
C ARG A 237 -13.52 -10.12 -19.65
N HIS A 238 -13.76 -10.32 -20.94
CA HIS A 238 -13.86 -9.22 -21.89
C HIS A 238 -15.01 -8.26 -21.54
N GLN A 239 -16.20 -8.80 -21.25
CA GLN A 239 -17.35 -7.98 -20.89
C GLN A 239 -17.07 -7.17 -19.62
N GLN A 240 -16.52 -7.81 -18.58
CA GLN A 240 -16.16 -7.13 -17.34
C GLN A 240 -15.17 -5.99 -17.57
N ILE A 241 -14.05 -6.24 -18.25
CA ILE A 241 -13.03 -5.21 -18.42
C ILE A 241 -13.54 -4.08 -19.34
N ALA A 242 -14.27 -4.42 -20.40
CA ALA A 242 -14.87 -3.43 -21.28
C ALA A 242 -15.86 -2.53 -20.54
N ASP A 243 -16.71 -3.10 -19.68
CA ASP A 243 -17.70 -2.32 -18.91
C ASP A 243 -17.05 -1.53 -17.76
N ASP A 244 -16.13 -2.17 -17.03
CA ASP A 244 -15.61 -1.64 -15.76
C ASP A 244 -14.44 -0.69 -15.90
N ILE A 245 -13.61 -0.81 -16.96
CA ILE A 245 -12.46 0.09 -17.17
C ILE A 245 -12.84 1.27 -18.10
N ALA A 246 -13.79 1.09 -19.03
CA ALA A 246 -14.23 2.19 -19.90
C ALA A 246 -15.08 3.23 -19.14
N GLN A 247 -15.75 2.83 -18.06
CA GLN A 247 -16.41 3.75 -17.14
C GLN A 247 -15.39 4.20 -16.09
N PHE A 248 -14.64 5.25 -16.40
CA PHE A 248 -13.87 5.98 -15.39
C PHE A 248 -14.83 6.43 -14.29
N ASP A 249 -14.82 5.71 -13.19
CA ASP A 249 -15.60 6.06 -12.02
C ASP A 249 -14.96 7.30 -11.41
N LEU A 250 -15.74 8.37 -11.24
CA LEU A 250 -15.25 9.67 -10.75
C LEU A 250 -14.77 9.60 -9.29
N PHE A 251 -14.92 8.46 -8.62
CA PHE A 251 -14.73 8.28 -7.18
C PHE A 251 -13.64 7.27 -6.78
N THR A 252 -13.03 6.56 -7.73
CA THR A 252 -11.98 5.56 -7.43
C THR A 252 -10.64 6.01 -7.98
N ASP A 253 -9.59 5.84 -7.17
CA ASP A 253 -8.25 6.34 -7.52
C ASP A 253 -7.60 5.48 -8.62
N PHE A 254 -7.84 4.16 -8.61
CA PHE A 254 -7.34 3.23 -9.62
C PHE A 254 -8.15 1.92 -9.65
N VAL A 255 -7.89 1.06 -10.64
CA VAL A 255 -8.49 -0.28 -10.75
C VAL A 255 -7.49 -1.34 -10.27
N VAL A 256 -7.95 -2.27 -9.43
CA VAL A 256 -7.23 -3.51 -9.09
C VAL A 256 -8.06 -4.73 -9.51
N SER A 257 -7.45 -5.65 -10.24
CA SER A 257 -8.09 -6.91 -10.62
C SER A 257 -7.32 -8.13 -10.13
N ASP A 258 -8.04 -9.20 -9.79
CA ASP A 258 -7.46 -10.49 -9.41
C ASP A 258 -7.16 -11.41 -10.61
N TYR A 259 -7.22 -10.86 -11.83
CA TYR A 259 -6.78 -11.49 -13.06
C TYR A 259 -6.42 -10.44 -14.13
N ASP A 260 -5.77 -10.92 -15.19
CA ASP A 260 -5.54 -10.27 -16.47
C ASP A 260 -6.07 -11.19 -17.58
N VAL A 261 -6.40 -10.61 -18.74
CA VAL A 261 -6.99 -11.35 -19.85
C VAL A 261 -6.07 -12.45 -20.40
N HIS A 262 -4.75 -12.28 -20.33
CA HIS A 262 -3.77 -13.28 -20.79
C HIS A 262 -3.87 -14.61 -20.04
N LYS A 263 -4.44 -14.62 -18.83
CA LYS A 263 -4.80 -15.86 -18.12
C LYS A 263 -5.60 -16.80 -19.00
N SER A 264 -6.55 -16.28 -19.78
CA SER A 264 -7.38 -17.08 -20.69
C SER A 264 -6.55 -17.82 -21.72
N LEU A 265 -5.52 -17.16 -22.27
CA LEU A 265 -4.62 -17.79 -23.24
C LEU A 265 -3.70 -18.82 -22.59
N ILE A 266 -3.25 -18.58 -21.36
CA ILE A 266 -2.40 -19.50 -20.59
C ILE A 266 -3.16 -20.79 -20.27
N PHE A 267 -4.38 -20.66 -19.72
CA PHE A 267 -5.21 -21.80 -19.37
C PHE A 267 -5.62 -22.60 -20.61
N ALA A 268 -6.06 -21.92 -21.67
CA ALA A 268 -6.40 -22.56 -22.93
C ALA A 268 -5.23 -23.33 -23.56
N LYS A 269 -3.99 -22.85 -23.44
CA LYS A 269 -2.79 -23.57 -23.93
C LYS A 269 -2.57 -24.89 -23.19
N VAL A 270 -2.94 -24.95 -21.92
CA VAL A 270 -2.79 -26.14 -21.07
C VAL A 270 -3.96 -27.10 -21.26
N THR A 271 -5.17 -26.59 -21.42
CA THR A 271 -6.39 -27.43 -21.40
C THR A 271 -6.88 -27.87 -22.77
N LEU A 272 -6.56 -27.14 -23.85
CA LEU A 272 -7.09 -27.41 -25.19
C LEU A 272 -6.13 -28.22 -26.07
N GLU A 273 -6.72 -29.05 -26.92
CA GLU A 273 -5.98 -29.73 -28.01
C GLU A 273 -5.48 -28.70 -29.04
N ALA A 274 -4.50 -29.07 -29.87
CA ALA A 274 -3.80 -28.13 -30.75
C ALA A 274 -4.73 -27.36 -31.72
N GLU A 275 -5.71 -28.04 -32.31
CA GLU A 275 -6.68 -27.43 -33.22
C GLU A 275 -7.62 -26.47 -32.49
N GLU A 276 -8.10 -26.85 -31.30
CA GLU A 276 -8.98 -26.03 -30.45
C GLU A 276 -8.24 -24.79 -29.94
N PHE A 277 -7.00 -24.96 -29.48
CA PHE A 277 -6.15 -23.85 -29.06
C PHE A 277 -5.86 -22.86 -30.20
N SER A 278 -5.61 -23.37 -31.41
CA SER A 278 -5.39 -22.52 -32.59
C SER A 278 -6.62 -21.67 -32.92
N LEU A 279 -7.82 -22.23 -32.82
CA LEU A 279 -9.07 -21.49 -32.98
C LEU A 279 -9.26 -20.48 -31.85
N TYR A 280 -9.10 -20.91 -30.61
CA TYR A 280 -9.22 -20.08 -29.41
C TYR A 280 -8.30 -18.86 -29.48
N LYS A 281 -7.02 -19.06 -29.84
CA LYS A 281 -6.02 -18.00 -29.98
C LYS A 281 -6.42 -16.96 -31.02
N LYS A 282 -7.05 -17.36 -32.12
CA LYS A 282 -7.56 -16.41 -33.13
C LYS A 282 -8.67 -15.54 -32.55
N ILE A 283 -9.61 -16.13 -31.82
CA ILE A 283 -10.71 -15.39 -31.16
C ILE A 283 -10.16 -14.45 -30.09
N PHE A 284 -9.26 -14.96 -29.25
CA PHE A 284 -8.56 -14.20 -28.22
C PHE A 284 -7.90 -12.94 -28.79
N ASN A 285 -7.14 -13.05 -29.89
CA ASN A 285 -6.44 -11.91 -30.47
C ASN A 285 -7.38 -10.81 -30.97
N VAL A 286 -8.57 -11.17 -31.46
CA VAL A 286 -9.60 -10.19 -31.87
C VAL A 286 -10.12 -9.45 -30.64
N MET A 287 -10.56 -10.20 -29.62
CA MET A 287 -11.12 -9.63 -28.39
C MET A 287 -10.10 -8.83 -27.58
N TYR A 288 -8.84 -9.24 -27.57
CA TYR A 288 -7.78 -8.62 -26.76
C TYR A 288 -7.34 -7.25 -27.30
N SER A 289 -7.50 -6.99 -28.60
CA SER A 289 -6.98 -5.76 -29.22
C SER A 289 -7.61 -4.47 -28.71
N GLU A 290 -8.78 -4.56 -28.08
CA GLU A 290 -9.56 -3.43 -27.55
C GLU A 290 -9.43 -3.29 -26.02
N ILE A 291 -8.66 -4.16 -25.37
CA ILE A 291 -8.59 -4.24 -23.92
C ILE A 291 -7.42 -3.40 -23.37
N PRO A 292 -7.67 -2.55 -22.35
CA PRO A 292 -6.60 -1.81 -21.68
C PRO A 292 -5.60 -2.76 -21.01
N LYS A 293 -4.32 -2.42 -21.11
CA LYS A 293 -3.23 -3.18 -20.48
C LYS A 293 -3.00 -2.67 -19.06
N PRO A 294 -2.61 -3.54 -18.11
CA PRO A 294 -2.24 -3.10 -16.78
C PRO A 294 -0.94 -2.28 -16.82
N ASP A 295 -0.89 -1.22 -16.02
CA ASP A 295 0.31 -0.43 -15.77
C ASP A 295 1.35 -1.26 -15.02
N LEU A 296 0.88 -2.15 -14.14
CA LEU A 296 1.69 -3.11 -13.40
C LEU A 296 0.98 -4.47 -13.34
N TYR A 297 1.70 -5.51 -13.73
CA TYR A 297 1.29 -6.91 -13.64
C TYR A 297 2.08 -7.58 -12.51
N VAL A 298 1.43 -7.95 -11.41
CA VAL A 298 2.06 -8.61 -10.27
C VAL A 298 1.77 -10.10 -10.32
N TYR A 299 2.81 -10.93 -10.45
CA TYR A 299 2.67 -12.39 -10.44
C TYR A 299 3.07 -12.97 -9.08
N LEU A 300 2.11 -13.57 -8.38
CA LEU A 300 2.29 -14.28 -7.12
C LEU A 300 2.70 -15.72 -7.38
N TYR A 301 3.99 -15.99 -7.30
CA TYR A 301 4.55 -17.32 -7.47
C TYR A 301 4.47 -18.13 -6.17
N GLN A 302 3.99 -19.38 -6.29
CA GLN A 302 3.97 -20.38 -5.21
C GLN A 302 4.29 -21.77 -5.79
N SER A 303 4.86 -22.63 -4.95
CA SER A 303 5.06 -24.03 -5.29
C SER A 303 3.73 -24.77 -5.39
N THR A 304 3.70 -25.84 -6.20
CA THR A 304 2.51 -26.70 -6.36
C THR A 304 1.99 -27.25 -5.03
N GLU A 305 2.91 -27.62 -4.12
CA GLU A 305 2.58 -28.10 -2.78
C GLU A 305 1.78 -27.06 -1.98
N GLN A 306 2.25 -25.82 -1.99
CA GLN A 306 1.64 -24.73 -1.23
C GLN A 306 0.29 -24.29 -1.84
N LEU A 307 0.18 -24.31 -3.17
CA LEU A 307 -1.09 -24.08 -3.88
C LEU A 307 -2.14 -25.12 -3.47
N LEU A 308 -1.77 -26.41 -3.41
CA LEU A 308 -2.67 -27.49 -3.01
C LEU A 308 -3.13 -27.34 -1.56
N GLU A 309 -2.24 -26.95 -0.65
CA GLU A 309 -2.61 -26.65 0.75
C GLU A 309 -3.64 -25.52 0.82
N ASN A 310 -3.44 -24.44 0.05
CA ASN A 310 -4.35 -23.30 0.02
C ASN A 310 -5.71 -23.67 -0.60
N ILE A 311 -5.72 -24.49 -1.66
CA ILE A 311 -6.95 -25.01 -2.28
C ILE A 311 -7.75 -25.87 -1.28
N LYS A 312 -7.07 -26.75 -0.54
CA LYS A 312 -7.68 -27.57 0.51
C LYS A 312 -8.28 -26.71 1.61
N LYS A 313 -7.54 -25.73 2.13
CA LYS A 313 -8.03 -24.78 3.15
C LYS A 313 -9.24 -23.98 2.66
N ARG A 314 -9.28 -23.63 1.37
CA ARG A 314 -10.41 -22.88 0.76
C ARG A 314 -11.69 -23.70 0.64
N GLY A 315 -11.60 -25.03 0.55
CA GLY A 315 -12.74 -25.93 0.70
C GLY A 315 -13.82 -25.86 -0.38
N ARG A 316 -13.48 -25.47 -1.62
CA ARG A 316 -14.44 -25.55 -2.75
C ARG A 316 -14.52 -26.99 -3.24
N ASP A 317 -15.72 -27.58 -3.25
CA ASP A 317 -15.95 -29.00 -3.56
C ASP A 317 -15.36 -29.42 -4.91
N TYR A 318 -15.53 -28.61 -5.94
CA TYR A 318 -15.08 -28.91 -7.30
C TYR A 318 -13.56 -28.76 -7.52
N GLU A 319 -12.83 -28.15 -6.58
CA GLU A 319 -11.36 -27.97 -6.69
C GLU A 319 -10.56 -29.03 -5.90
N GLN A 320 -11.21 -29.83 -5.05
CA GLN A 320 -10.50 -30.74 -4.13
C GLN A 320 -9.71 -31.85 -4.85
N ASN A 321 -10.08 -32.17 -6.09
CA ASN A 321 -9.48 -33.24 -6.89
C ASN A 321 -8.53 -32.70 -7.99
N ILE A 322 -8.10 -31.44 -7.89
CA ILE A 322 -7.13 -30.88 -8.85
C ILE A 322 -5.82 -31.67 -8.80
N ALA A 323 -5.37 -32.15 -9.96
CA ALA A 323 -4.11 -32.87 -10.10
C ALA A 323 -2.90 -31.92 -9.90
N PRO A 324 -1.85 -32.33 -9.18
CA PRO A 324 -0.62 -31.55 -9.03
C PRO A 324 0.01 -31.17 -10.39
N ASP A 325 0.07 -32.12 -11.32
CA ASP A 325 0.64 -31.92 -12.66
C ASP A 325 -0.06 -30.80 -13.44
N TYR A 326 -1.38 -30.65 -13.24
CA TYR A 326 -2.15 -29.57 -13.87
C TYR A 326 -1.71 -28.21 -13.35
N LEU A 327 -1.50 -28.06 -12.03
CA LEU A 327 -1.00 -26.82 -11.44
C LEU A 327 0.44 -26.53 -11.91
N GLU A 328 1.28 -27.54 -12.04
CA GLU A 328 2.65 -27.38 -12.55
C GLU A 328 2.69 -26.91 -14.01
N GLN A 329 1.81 -27.44 -14.86
CA GLN A 329 1.66 -27.00 -16.25
C GLN A 329 1.20 -25.54 -16.33
N ILE A 330 0.24 -25.13 -15.48
CA ILE A 330 -0.22 -23.73 -15.41
C ILE A 330 0.91 -22.81 -14.92
N ASN A 331 1.67 -23.21 -13.89
CA ASN A 331 2.84 -22.46 -13.42
C ASN A 331 3.87 -22.26 -14.55
N THR A 332 4.16 -23.33 -15.29
CA THR A 332 5.06 -23.27 -16.45
C THR A 332 4.51 -22.31 -17.51
N GLY A 333 3.21 -22.37 -17.81
CA GLY A 333 2.55 -21.46 -18.73
C GLY A 333 2.67 -19.98 -18.35
N TYR A 334 2.50 -19.64 -17.07
CA TYR A 334 2.73 -18.27 -16.58
C TYR A 334 4.19 -17.84 -16.70
N LEU A 335 5.14 -18.69 -16.31
CA LEU A 335 6.57 -18.34 -16.40
C LEU A 335 7.03 -18.15 -17.86
N GLU A 336 6.54 -18.98 -18.78
CA GLU A 336 6.76 -18.80 -20.22
C GLU A 336 6.18 -17.48 -20.70
N PHE A 337 4.92 -17.18 -20.35
CA PHE A 337 4.28 -15.91 -20.70
C PHE A 337 5.10 -14.71 -20.20
N ILE A 338 5.44 -14.68 -18.92
CA ILE A 338 6.21 -13.59 -18.30
C ILE A 338 7.55 -13.39 -18.99
N LYS A 339 8.25 -14.49 -19.33
CA LYS A 339 9.56 -14.42 -20.01
C LYS A 339 9.49 -13.80 -21.40
N HIS A 340 8.37 -13.95 -22.09
CA HIS A 340 8.19 -13.46 -23.47
C HIS A 340 7.54 -12.08 -23.55
N GLN A 341 7.02 -11.54 -22.45
CA GLN A 341 6.21 -10.33 -22.47
C GLN A 341 7.00 -9.06 -22.17
N GLN A 342 7.62 -8.50 -23.21
CA GLN A 342 8.46 -7.30 -23.11
C GLN A 342 7.70 -5.96 -22.98
N GLN A 343 6.38 -5.97 -23.21
CA GLN A 343 5.55 -4.75 -23.22
C GLN A 343 4.82 -4.49 -21.91
N LEU A 344 4.83 -5.45 -20.97
CA LEU A 344 4.18 -5.31 -19.68
C LEU A 344 5.23 -5.04 -18.61
N ASN A 345 4.90 -4.17 -17.67
CA ASN A 345 5.70 -4.03 -16.46
C ASN A 345 5.32 -5.17 -15.52
N ILE A 346 6.19 -6.17 -15.41
CA ILE A 346 5.91 -7.38 -14.62
C ILE A 346 6.74 -7.39 -13.34
N LYS A 347 6.06 -7.61 -12.21
CA LYS A 347 6.68 -7.88 -10.92
C LYS A 347 6.39 -9.30 -10.47
N LEU A 348 7.38 -10.18 -10.54
CA LEU A 348 7.32 -11.51 -9.95
C LEU A 348 7.62 -11.43 -8.45
N ILE A 349 6.77 -12.04 -7.62
CA ILE A 349 6.93 -12.12 -6.17
C ILE A 349 6.84 -13.58 -5.75
N ASP A 350 7.89 -14.08 -5.11
CA ASP A 350 7.88 -15.39 -4.47
C ASP A 350 7.19 -15.29 -3.10
N MET A 351 6.17 -16.12 -2.91
CA MET A 351 5.31 -16.10 -1.71
C MET A 351 5.71 -17.14 -0.66
N ALA A 352 6.82 -17.89 -0.85
CA ALA A 352 7.21 -19.01 0.01
C ALA A 352 7.25 -18.69 1.52
N SER A 353 7.57 -17.46 1.89
CA SER A 353 7.68 -17.00 3.28
C SER A 353 6.81 -15.78 3.59
N ILE A 354 5.70 -15.60 2.86
CA ILE A 354 4.82 -14.43 3.00
C ILE A 354 3.41 -14.91 3.29
N ASP A 355 2.95 -14.76 4.55
CA ASP A 355 1.57 -15.01 4.96
C ASP A 355 0.82 -13.68 5.14
N PHE A 356 0.63 -12.96 4.03
CA PHE A 356 -0.03 -11.65 4.04
C PHE A 356 -1.51 -11.72 4.46
N VAL A 357 -2.13 -12.90 4.49
CA VAL A 357 -3.53 -13.08 4.90
C VAL A 357 -3.64 -13.00 6.42
N ASN A 358 -2.69 -13.59 7.15
CA ASN A 358 -2.71 -13.61 8.63
C ASN A 358 -1.71 -12.66 9.28
N SER A 359 -0.73 -12.13 8.53
CA SER A 359 0.29 -11.20 9.01
C SER A 359 0.17 -9.85 8.32
N ARG A 360 -0.24 -8.81 9.06
CA ARG A 360 -0.27 -7.43 8.56
C ARG A 360 1.14 -6.93 8.19
N SER A 361 2.17 -7.40 8.90
CA SER A 361 3.57 -7.09 8.58
C SER A 361 3.96 -7.62 7.19
N ASP A 362 3.60 -8.87 6.89
CA ASP A 362 3.89 -9.51 5.61
C ASP A 362 3.13 -8.82 4.47
N TYR A 363 1.87 -8.44 4.73
CA TYR A 363 1.10 -7.63 3.80
C TYR A 363 1.77 -6.27 3.52
N ASN A 364 2.21 -5.55 4.57
CA ASN A 364 2.88 -4.27 4.39
C ASN A 364 4.21 -4.42 3.62
N GLN A 365 4.94 -5.52 3.84
CA GLN A 365 6.14 -5.84 3.06
C GLN A 365 5.82 -6.13 1.58
N LEU A 366 4.72 -6.82 1.31
CA LEU A 366 4.23 -7.10 -0.03
C LEU A 366 3.86 -5.79 -0.76
N ILE A 367 3.09 -4.91 -0.11
CA ILE A 367 2.74 -3.58 -0.63
C ILE A 367 3.99 -2.75 -0.89
N LYS A 368 4.97 -2.74 0.03
CA LYS A 368 6.25 -2.05 -0.16
C LYS A 368 6.99 -2.56 -1.40
N THR A 369 6.95 -3.87 -1.65
CA THR A 369 7.57 -4.50 -2.83
C THR A 369 6.87 -4.09 -4.13
N ILE A 370 5.54 -4.00 -4.11
CA ILE A 370 4.74 -3.53 -5.24
C ILE A 370 5.03 -2.04 -5.48
N ASN A 371 4.97 -1.19 -4.46
CA ASN A 371 5.27 0.25 -4.54
C ASN A 371 6.67 0.54 -5.07
N HIS A 372 7.68 -0.22 -4.64
CA HIS A 372 9.02 -0.06 -5.18
C HIS A 372 9.09 -0.32 -6.69
N SER A 373 8.26 -1.24 -7.20
CA SER A 373 8.19 -1.53 -8.64
C SER A 373 7.56 -0.38 -9.42
N ILE A 374 6.60 0.34 -8.83
CA ILE A 374 5.94 1.51 -9.41
C ILE A 374 6.91 2.68 -9.58
N SER A 375 7.83 2.87 -8.64
CA SER A 375 8.81 3.97 -8.67
C SER A 375 9.71 3.96 -9.91
N HIS A 376 9.86 2.81 -10.57
CA HIS A 376 10.68 2.66 -11.78
C HIS A 376 9.85 2.72 -13.08
N LEU A 377 8.53 2.90 -12.98
CA LEU A 377 7.65 2.99 -14.14
C LEU A 377 7.63 4.43 -14.67
N ASN A 378 7.79 4.57 -15.99
CA ASN A 378 7.48 5.82 -16.69
C ASN A 378 5.96 5.91 -16.89
N LEU A 379 5.24 6.22 -15.82
CA LEU A 379 3.81 6.51 -15.90
C LEU A 379 3.64 7.93 -16.44
N ASN A 380 2.82 8.07 -17.48
CA ASN A 380 2.41 9.39 -17.95
C ASN A 380 1.39 9.93 -16.93
N VAL A 381 1.86 10.75 -15.99
CA VAL A 381 1.00 11.48 -15.04
C VAL A 381 0.37 12.67 -15.75
#